data_AF-A0A957G1E0-F1
#
_entry.id   AF-A0A957G1E0-F1
#
_cell.length_a   1.000
_cell.length_b   1.000
_cell.length_c   1.000
_cell.angle_alpha   90.00
_cell.angle_beta   90.00
_cell.angle_gamma   90.00
#
_symmetry.space_group_name_H-M   'P 1'
#
loop_
_entity.id
_entity.type
_entity.pdbx_description
1 polymer ?
#
loop_
_entity_poly.entity_id
_entity_poly.type
_entity_poly.pdbx_seq_one_letter_code
_entity_poly.pdbx_strand_id
1 'polypeptide(L)' 'LKQEGYALRSRFSQQMHALGVRPASFSKYCLGASLLYPWLKQNNFKRTHLLVQKIMRGTNHDNAN' A
#
# COMPACT_ATOMS: atom_id res chain seq x y z
N LEU A 1 1.34 15.40 -15.32
CA LEU A 1 2.72 15.71 -14.91
C LEU A 1 3.46 14.41 -14.63
N LYS A 2 4.25 13.93 -15.58
CA LYS A 2 5.12 12.76 -15.40
C LYS A 2 6.32 13.23 -14.60
N GLN A 3 6.41 12.84 -13.33
CA GLN A 3 7.55 13.22 -12.50
C GLN A 3 8.80 12.49 -13.01
N GLU A 4 9.87 13.25 -13.27
CA GLU A 4 11.18 12.71 -13.61
C GLU A 4 11.76 12.00 -12.40
N GLY A 5 11.73 10.66 -12.42
CA GLY A 5 12.35 9.82 -11.41
C GLY A 5 11.68 9.88 -10.04
N TYR A 6 11.10 8.77 -9.59
CA TYR A 6 10.81 8.61 -8.16
C TYR A 6 12.09 8.89 -7.38
N ALA A 7 12.09 9.92 -6.53
CA ALA A 7 13.21 10.25 -5.66
C ALA A 7 13.35 9.23 -4.51
N LEU A 8 13.54 7.95 -4.89
CA LEU A 8 13.73 6.78 -4.04
C LEU A 8 14.86 6.97 -3.02
N ARG A 9 15.78 7.91 -3.28
CA ARG A 9 16.96 8.21 -2.44
C ARG A 9 16.85 9.52 -1.65
N SER A 10 15.71 10.20 -1.65
CA SER A 10 15.54 11.39 -0.80
C SER A 10 15.71 11.06 0.69
N ARG A 11 16.17 12.02 1.50
CA ARG A 11 16.29 11.84 2.97
C ARG A 11 14.97 11.38 3.59
N PHE A 12 13.85 11.88 3.08
CA PHE A 12 12.51 11.44 3.47
C PHE A 12 12.28 9.95 3.17
N SER A 13 12.55 9.51 1.93
CA SER A 13 12.40 8.10 1.53
C SER A 13 13.29 7.17 2.38
N GLN A 14 14.52 7.59 2.68
CA GLN A 14 15.44 6.83 3.54
C GLN A 14 14.89 6.68 4.96
N GLN A 15 14.36 7.76 5.56
CA GLN A 15 13.75 7.71 6.89
C GLN A 15 12.51 6.83 6.92
N MET A 16 11.64 6.94 5.92
CA MET A 16 10.45 6.09 5.80
C MET A 16 10.82 4.61 5.70
N HIS A 17 11.85 4.29 4.91
CA HIS A 17 12.38 2.93 4.82
C HIS A 17 12.95 2.43 6.15
N ALA A 18 13.66 3.27 6.91
CA ALA A 18 14.19 2.92 8.23
C ALA A 18 13.06 2.63 9.25
N LEU A 19 11.92 3.33 9.12
CA LEU A 19 10.71 3.08 9.90
C LEU A 19 9.87 1.91 9.38
N GLY A 20 10.37 1.15 8.39
CA GLY A 20 9.64 0.02 7.78
C GLY A 20 8.49 0.44 6.85
N VAL A 21 8.29 1.74 6.61
CA VAL A 21 7.25 2.24 5.71
C VAL A 21 7.72 2.17 4.27
N ARG A 22 7.05 1.34 3.46
CA ARG A 22 7.37 1.11 2.05
C ARG A 22 6.38 1.85 1.14
N PRO A 23 6.85 2.39 0.01
CA PRO A 23 5.95 3.01 -0.96
C PRO A 23 5.01 1.95 -1.55
N ALA A 24 3.72 2.26 -1.57
CA ALA A 24 2.70 1.44 -2.21
C ALA A 24 1.68 2.35 -2.90
N SER A 25 1.15 1.91 -4.03
CA SER A 25 0.13 2.64 -4.79
C SER A 25 -0.98 1.70 -5.24
N PHE A 26 -2.20 2.24 -5.24
CA PHE A 26 -3.37 1.59 -5.81
C PHE A 26 -4.39 2.65 -6.23
N SER A 27 -5.22 2.32 -7.21
CA SER A 27 -6.31 3.19 -7.62
C SER A 27 -7.43 3.16 -6.59
N LYS A 28 -7.76 4.34 -6.02
CA LYS A 28 -8.91 4.50 -5.11
C LYS A 28 -10.21 4.06 -5.77
N TYR A 29 -10.40 4.43 -7.04
CA TYR A 29 -11.59 4.08 -7.81
C TYR A 29 -11.70 2.57 -8.03
N CYS A 30 -10.64 1.93 -8.53
CA CYS A 30 -10.71 0.50 -8.83
C CYS A 30 -10.84 -0.34 -7.55
N LEU A 31 -10.19 0.07 -6.46
CA LEU A 31 -10.40 -0.56 -5.16
C LEU A 31 -11.85 -0.40 -4.71
N GLY A 32 -12.42 0.81 -4.74
CA GLY A 32 -13.82 1.03 -4.38
C GLY A 32 -14.79 0.22 -5.23
N ALA A 33 -14.61 0.19 -6.54
CA ALA A 33 -15.41 -0.63 -7.44
C ALA A 33 -15.31 -2.13 -7.11
N SER A 34 -14.11 -2.63 -6.80
CA SER A 34 -13.92 -4.03 -6.40
C SER A 34 -14.62 -4.40 -5.08
N LEU A 35 -14.81 -3.41 -4.19
CA LEU A 35 -15.50 -3.59 -2.91
C LEU A 35 -17.02 -3.51 -3.04
N LEU A 36 -17.54 -2.63 -3.90
CA LEU A 36 -18.97 -2.42 -4.11
C LEU A 36 -19.60 -3.44 -5.06
N TYR A 37 -18.81 -3.98 -6.00
CA TYR A 37 -19.30 -4.82 -7.09
C TYR A 37 -18.60 -6.20 -7.07
N PRO A 38 -19.12 -7.18 -6.31
CA PRO A 38 -18.48 -8.48 -6.13
C PRO A 38 -18.30 -9.27 -7.43
N TRP A 39 -19.13 -9.01 -8.45
CA TRP A 39 -19.06 -9.65 -9.78
C TRP A 39 -17.86 -9.18 -10.63
N LEU A 40 -17.16 -8.12 -10.20
CA LEU A 40 -15.94 -7.69 -10.86
C LEU A 40 -14.82 -8.73 -10.63
N LYS A 41 -13.91 -8.90 -11.61
CA LYS A 41 -12.81 -9.87 -11.52
C LYS A 41 -11.86 -9.57 -10.36
N GLN A 42 -12.09 -10.23 -9.22
CA GLN A 42 -11.35 -9.99 -7.97
C GLN A 42 -9.89 -10.42 -8.00
N ASN A 43 -9.51 -11.36 -8.88
CA ASN A 43 -8.16 -11.93 -8.94
C ASN A 43 -7.06 -10.87 -9.13
N ASN A 44 -7.38 -9.79 -9.86
CA ASN A 44 -6.44 -8.69 -10.09
C ASN A 44 -6.27 -7.79 -8.86
N PHE A 45 -7.26 -7.75 -7.96
CA PHE A 45 -7.28 -6.88 -6.78
C PHE A 45 -6.77 -7.56 -5.51
N LYS A 46 -6.58 -8.89 -5.52
CA LYS A 46 -6.15 -9.68 -4.35
C LYS A 46 -4.95 -9.08 -3.62
N ARG A 47 -3.89 -8.68 -4.35
CA ARG A 47 -2.68 -8.09 -3.73
C ARG A 47 -3.00 -6.77 -3.01
N THR A 48 -3.79 -5.90 -3.62
CA THR A 48 -4.21 -4.64 -3.04
C THR A 48 -5.12 -4.85 -1.83
N HIS A 49 -6.07 -5.80 -1.91
CA HIS A 49 -6.94 -6.15 -0.79
C HIS A 49 -6.14 -6.66 0.41
N LEU A 50 -5.18 -7.56 0.19
CA LEU A 50 -4.31 -8.08 1.27
C LEU A 50 -3.46 -6.98 1.90
N LEU A 51 -2.93 -6.06 1.09
CA LEU A 51 -2.17 -4.91 1.60
C LEU A 51 -3.05 -4.01 2.47
N VAL A 52 -4.24 -3.64 1.98
CA VAL A 52 -5.18 -2.79 2.73
C VAL A 52 -5.62 -3.47 4.02
N GLN A 53 -5.93 -4.76 3.98
CA GLN A 53 -6.26 -5.55 5.18
C GLN A 53 -5.10 -5.58 6.17
N LYS A 54 -3.85 -5.73 5.70
CA LYS A 54 -2.66 -5.68 6.56
C LYS A 54 -2.52 -4.31 7.25
N ILE A 55 -2.74 -3.22 6.51
CA ILE A 55 -2.68 -1.85 7.06
C ILE A 55 -3.80 -1.63 8.07
N MET A 56 -5.04 -2.04 7.75
CA MET A 56 -6.20 -1.90 8.63
C MET A 56 -6.06 -2.67 9.94
N ARG A 57 -5.39 -3.83 9.91
CA ARG A 57 -5.14 -4.64 11.11
C ARG A 57 -4.10 -4.03 12.05
N GLY A 58 -3.28 -3.09 11.57
CA GLY A 58 -2.12 -2.60 12.30
C GLY A 58 -1.04 -3.67 12.42
N THR A 59 0.23 -3.28 12.31
CA THR A 59 1.35 -4.14 12.72
C THR A 59 1.45 -4.05 14.23
N ASN A 60 1.02 -5.09 14.96
CA ASN A 60 1.41 -5.28 16.37
C ASN A 60 2.93 -5.52 16.40
N HIS A 61 3.68 -4.42 16.39
CA HIS A 61 5.09 -4.40 16.76
C HIS A 61 5.13 -4.31 18.29
N ASP A 62 4.68 -5.37 18.97
CA ASP A 62 5.01 -5.54 20.37
C ASP A 62 6.50 -5.85 20.42
N ASN A 63 7.25 -4.93 21.02
CA ASN A 63 8.66 -5.08 21.29
C ASN A 63 8.84 -6.35 22.14
N ALA A 64 9.30 -7.43 21.52
CA ALA A 64 10.02 -8.47 22.23
C ALA A 64 11.38 -7.88 22.65
N ASN A 65 11.40 -7.28 23.83
CA ASN A 65 12.59 -7.09 24.65
C ASN A 65 12.36 -7.81 25.98
#